data_AF-A0AAW8JM75-F1
#
_entry.id   AF-A0AAW8JM75-F1
#
_cell.length_a   1.000
_cell.length_b   1.000
_cell.length_c   1.000
_cell.angle_alpha   90.00
_cell.angle_beta   90.00
_cell.angle_gamma   90.00
#
_symmetry.space_group_name_H-M   'P 1'
#
loop_
_entity.id
_entity.type
_entity.pdbx_description
1 polymer ?
#
loop_
_entity_poly.entity_id
_entity_poly.type
_entity_poly.pdbx_seq_one_letter_code
_entity_poly.pdbx_strand_id
1 'polypeptide(L)'
;MNMSKTSMNTMYKEAKTDVSYNDWEMLILAHELSHCLDRATDVPGELGQPLKALNSIAPSDRSKVKMDDVSTFVTAESSGKTQLWRESYADLFAVGFMSLDPKYDTAALRESLIKLREKRKAQDPTHNSVCWLQYSKSQPFPQKGSDVYSWANNIRIKAACELK
;
A
#
# COMPACT_ATOMS: atom_id res chain seq x y z
N MET A 1 10.03 7.92 1.48
CA MET A 1 10.96 8.17 0.35
C MET A 1 11.07 9.68 0.10
N ASN A 2 12.19 10.19 -0.45
CA ASN A 2 12.26 11.61 -0.84
C ASN A 2 11.73 11.73 -2.28
N MET A 3 10.41 11.87 -2.45
CA MET A 3 9.80 12.03 -3.77
C MET A 3 10.07 13.44 -4.29
N SER A 4 11.07 13.59 -5.14
CA SER A 4 11.24 14.85 -5.87
C SER A 4 10.08 15.06 -6.85
N LYS A 5 9.71 16.33 -7.08
CA LYS A 5 8.71 16.71 -8.10
C LYS A 5 9.02 16.11 -9.48
N THR A 6 10.31 15.95 -9.80
CA THR A 6 10.79 15.29 -11.02
C THR A 6 10.43 13.80 -11.06
N SER A 7 10.57 13.07 -9.94
CA SER A 7 10.18 11.66 -9.84
C SER A 7 8.68 11.47 -10.07
N MET A 8 7.85 12.31 -9.46
CA MET A 8 6.39 12.22 -9.57
C MET A 8 5.88 12.51 -10.98
N ASN A 9 6.46 13.51 -11.67
CA ASN A 9 6.17 13.79 -13.08
C ASN A 9 6.54 12.63 -14.00
N THR A 10 7.66 11.95 -13.74
CA THR A 10 8.06 10.77 -14.52
C THR A 10 7.07 9.62 -14.30
N MET A 11 6.69 9.33 -13.06
CA MET A 11 5.67 8.32 -12.75
C MET A 11 4.34 8.60 -13.44
N TYR A 12 3.87 9.84 -13.39
CA TYR A 12 2.64 10.28 -14.05
C TYR A 12 2.68 10.03 -15.56
N LYS A 13 3.76 10.46 -16.24
CA LYS A 13 3.95 10.23 -17.68
C LYS A 13 4.01 8.74 -18.02
N GLU A 14 4.64 7.94 -17.18
CA GLU A 14 4.80 6.51 -17.41
C GLU A 14 3.51 5.71 -17.22
N ALA A 15 2.66 6.15 -16.28
CA ALA A 15 1.36 5.56 -16.00
C ALA A 15 0.37 5.73 -17.18
N LYS A 16 0.65 6.65 -18.12
CA LYS A 16 -0.19 6.94 -19.31
C LYS A 16 -1.66 7.08 -18.92
N THR A 17 -1.90 8.02 -18.01
CA THR A 17 -3.18 8.18 -17.32
C THR A 17 -4.12 9.09 -18.11
N ASP A 18 -5.41 8.79 -18.08
CA ASP A 18 -6.45 9.74 -18.48
C ASP A 18 -6.86 10.67 -17.33
N VAL A 19 -6.21 10.52 -16.16
CA VAL A 19 -6.46 11.33 -14.95
C VAL A 19 -5.60 12.59 -14.92
N SER A 20 -6.05 13.61 -14.18
CA SER A 20 -5.28 14.83 -14.00
C SER A 20 -4.01 14.58 -13.15
N TYR A 21 -3.00 15.42 -13.33
CA TYR A 21 -1.78 15.35 -12.52
C TYR A 21 -2.06 15.53 -11.02
N ASN A 22 -3.01 16.41 -10.66
CA ASN A 22 -3.34 16.68 -9.27
C ASN A 22 -4.01 15.47 -8.61
N ASP A 23 -4.90 14.77 -9.33
CA ASP A 23 -5.53 13.56 -8.80
C ASP A 23 -4.50 12.42 -8.63
N TRP A 24 -3.57 12.32 -9.57
CA TRP A 24 -2.44 11.40 -9.47
C TRP A 24 -1.54 11.73 -8.27
N GLU A 25 -1.17 12.99 -8.09
CA GLU A 25 -0.36 13.44 -6.95
C GLU A 25 -1.07 13.12 -5.63
N MET A 26 -2.37 13.41 -5.51
CA MET A 26 -3.15 13.09 -4.32
C MET A 26 -3.22 11.59 -4.04
N LEU A 27 -3.35 10.75 -5.08
CA LEU A 27 -3.30 9.29 -4.94
C LEU A 27 -1.95 8.84 -4.36
N ILE A 28 -0.83 9.36 -4.89
CA ILE A 28 0.51 9.01 -4.42
C ILE A 28 0.75 9.52 -2.99
N LEU A 29 0.26 10.71 -2.63
CA LEU A 29 0.33 11.20 -1.24
C LEU A 29 -0.46 10.31 -0.27
N ALA A 30 -1.66 9.85 -0.67
CA ALA A 30 -2.45 8.91 0.12
C ALA A 30 -1.73 7.57 0.29
N HIS A 31 -1.02 7.10 -0.74
CA HIS A 31 -0.16 5.92 -0.67
C HIS A 31 0.97 6.10 0.35
N GLU A 32 1.74 7.19 0.28
CA GLU A 32 2.86 7.41 1.22
C GLU A 32 2.38 7.56 2.67
N LEU A 33 1.26 8.27 2.90
CA LEU A 33 0.63 8.38 4.21
C LEU A 33 0.30 7.00 4.80
N SER A 34 -0.20 6.11 3.94
CA SER A 34 -0.65 4.80 4.37
C SER A 34 0.48 3.90 4.87
N HIS A 35 1.73 4.08 4.41
CA HIS A 35 2.88 3.35 4.98
C HIS A 35 3.05 3.64 6.47
N CYS A 36 2.87 4.90 6.87
CA CYS A 36 2.92 5.28 8.29
C CYS A 36 1.78 4.63 9.07
N LEU A 37 0.56 4.64 8.50
CA LEU A 37 -0.62 4.05 9.13
C LEU A 37 -0.51 2.52 9.29
N ASP A 38 -0.01 1.81 8.28
CA ASP A 38 0.17 0.35 8.33
C ASP A 38 1.16 -0.01 9.45
N ARG A 39 2.33 0.64 9.49
CA ARG A 39 3.35 0.39 10.52
C ARG A 39 2.84 0.70 11.93
N ALA A 40 2.10 1.81 12.10
CA ALA A 40 1.56 2.21 13.39
C ALA A 40 0.61 1.16 14.01
N THR A 41 0.06 0.25 13.21
CA THR A 41 -0.80 -0.82 13.74
C THR A 41 -0.05 -1.91 14.49
N ASP A 42 1.26 -2.03 14.25
CA ASP A 42 2.12 -3.06 14.85
C ASP A 42 3.05 -2.52 15.95
N VAL A 43 3.24 -1.20 16.00
CA VAL A 43 4.04 -0.51 17.02
C VAL A 43 3.13 -0.19 18.23
N PRO A 44 3.59 -0.44 19.47
CA PRO A 44 2.83 -0.11 20.67
C PRO A 44 2.57 1.40 20.78
N GLY A 45 1.39 1.76 21.28
CA GLY A 45 1.03 3.17 21.55
C GLY A 45 1.67 3.73 22.82
N GLU A 46 2.27 2.88 23.65
CA GLU A 46 2.88 3.23 24.93
C GLU A 46 4.24 2.53 25.11
N LEU A 47 5.17 3.19 25.79
CA LEU A 47 6.47 2.61 26.12
C LEU A 47 6.29 1.38 27.02
N GLY A 48 7.01 0.29 26.71
CA GLY A 48 7.00 -0.94 27.49
C GLY A 48 5.93 -1.96 27.07
N GLN A 49 5.04 -1.63 26.12
CA GLN A 49 4.16 -2.63 25.52
C GLN A 49 4.88 -3.42 24.41
N PRO A 50 4.55 -4.72 24.24
CA PRO A 50 5.13 -5.53 23.18
C PRO A 50 4.69 -5.07 21.79
N LEU A 51 5.55 -5.34 20.80
CA LEU A 51 5.15 -5.25 19.39
C LEU A 51 4.02 -6.23 19.09
N LYS A 52 3.22 -5.94 18.05
CA LYS A 52 2.21 -6.90 17.55
C LYS A 52 2.72 -7.65 16.33
N ALA A 53 3.28 -6.93 15.34
CA ALA A 53 3.78 -7.50 14.08
C ALA A 53 2.78 -8.43 13.36
N LEU A 54 1.48 -8.11 13.43
CA LEU A 54 0.40 -8.94 12.88
C LEU A 54 -0.16 -8.39 11.57
N ASN A 55 0.03 -7.10 11.28
CA ASN A 55 -0.63 -6.45 10.14
C ASN A 55 0.36 -6.04 9.06
N SER A 56 1.32 -5.19 9.40
CA SER A 56 2.29 -4.59 8.46
C SER A 56 3.43 -5.53 8.10
N ILE A 57 3.64 -6.61 8.86
CA ILE A 57 4.61 -7.66 8.54
C ILE A 57 3.94 -8.77 7.73
N ALA A 58 4.59 -9.17 6.64
CA ALA A 58 4.11 -10.25 5.78
C ALA A 58 3.90 -11.54 6.61
N PRO A 59 2.83 -12.32 6.36
CA PRO A 59 2.52 -13.52 7.13
C PRO A 59 3.70 -14.49 7.31
N SER A 60 4.53 -14.68 6.28
CA SER A 60 5.70 -15.57 6.31
C SER A 60 6.85 -15.09 7.19
N ASP A 61 6.88 -13.81 7.54
CA ASP A 61 7.97 -13.19 8.32
C ASP A 61 7.58 -12.92 9.77
N ARG A 62 6.30 -13.06 10.14
CA ARG A 62 5.82 -12.76 11.51
C ARG A 62 6.50 -13.59 12.58
N SER A 63 6.79 -14.87 12.30
CA SER A 63 7.48 -15.75 13.25
C SER A 63 8.93 -15.36 13.53
N LYS A 64 9.51 -14.47 12.72
CA LYS A 64 10.86 -13.93 12.89
C LYS A 64 10.90 -12.72 13.83
N VAL A 65 9.74 -12.12 14.11
CA VAL A 65 9.64 -10.96 15.00
C VAL A 65 9.48 -11.43 16.44
N LYS A 66 10.37 -10.96 17.31
CA LYS A 66 10.27 -11.12 18.75
C LYS A 66 9.64 -9.86 19.32
N MET A 67 8.62 -10.04 20.16
CA MET A 67 7.78 -8.93 20.62
C MET A 67 8.50 -7.94 21.55
N ASP A 68 9.60 -8.37 22.15
CA ASP A 68 10.48 -7.64 23.05
C ASP A 68 11.74 -7.08 22.38
N ASP A 69 11.91 -7.29 21.06
CA ASP A 69 13.11 -6.89 20.33
C ASP A 69 12.75 -6.17 19.02
N VAL A 70 12.79 -4.83 19.09
CA VAL A 70 12.56 -3.94 17.94
C VAL A 70 13.51 -4.20 16.78
N SER A 71 14.73 -4.70 17.02
CA SER A 71 15.67 -5.00 15.94
C SER A 71 15.18 -6.13 15.04
N THR A 72 14.47 -7.12 15.59
CA THR A 72 13.87 -8.21 14.81
C THR A 72 12.71 -7.72 13.95
N PHE A 73 11.94 -6.76 14.45
CA PHE A 73 10.89 -6.09 13.67
C PHE A 73 11.50 -5.33 12.50
N VAL A 74 12.48 -4.45 12.74
CA VAL A 74 13.20 -3.69 11.70
C VAL A 74 13.82 -4.62 10.65
N THR A 75 14.36 -5.76 11.09
CA THR A 75 14.90 -6.78 10.18
C THR A 75 13.79 -7.38 9.30
N ALA A 76 12.65 -7.74 9.89
CA ALA A 76 11.50 -8.26 9.13
C ALA A 76 10.94 -7.21 8.15
N GLU A 77 10.94 -5.93 8.51
CA GLU A 77 10.53 -4.83 7.61
C GLU A 77 11.36 -4.75 6.33
N SER A 78 12.62 -5.16 6.40
CA SER A 78 13.55 -5.10 5.26
C SER A 78 13.37 -6.25 4.26
N SER A 79 12.56 -7.26 4.57
CA SER A 79 12.32 -8.37 3.66
C SER A 79 11.53 -7.91 2.43
N GLY A 80 11.88 -8.43 1.25
CA GLY A 80 11.14 -8.11 0.01
C GLY A 80 9.66 -8.47 0.10
N LYS A 81 9.32 -9.55 0.80
CA LYS A 81 7.93 -9.97 1.04
C LYS A 81 7.17 -8.98 1.90
N THR A 82 7.78 -8.48 2.97
CA THR A 82 7.15 -7.47 3.83
C THR A 82 7.05 -6.12 3.12
N GLN A 83 8.04 -5.75 2.33
CA GLN A 83 7.96 -4.55 1.49
C GLN A 83 6.78 -4.66 0.51
N LEU A 84 6.70 -5.72 -0.30
CA LEU A 84 5.58 -5.92 -1.21
C LEU A 84 4.21 -5.99 -0.49
N TRP A 85 4.16 -6.61 0.68
CA TRP A 85 2.96 -6.66 1.51
C TRP A 85 2.50 -5.25 1.95
N ARG A 86 3.43 -4.37 2.28
CA ARG A 86 3.14 -2.97 2.65
C ARG A 86 2.78 -2.13 1.44
N GLU A 87 3.48 -2.31 0.32
CA GLU A 87 3.14 -1.64 -0.95
C GLU A 87 1.74 -1.99 -1.43
N SER A 88 1.35 -3.26 -1.28
CA SER A 88 0.02 -3.73 -1.64
C SER A 88 -1.07 -3.07 -0.79
N TYR A 89 -0.85 -2.96 0.52
CA TYR A 89 -1.77 -2.22 1.38
C TYR A 89 -1.81 -0.74 1.01
N ALA A 90 -0.66 -0.15 0.69
CA ALA A 90 -0.59 1.27 0.44
C ALA A 90 -1.32 1.68 -0.84
N ASP A 91 -1.14 0.92 -1.91
CA ASP A 91 -1.88 1.09 -3.17
C ASP A 91 -3.39 0.88 -2.97
N LEU A 92 -3.79 -0.12 -2.16
CA LEU A 92 -5.21 -0.32 -1.82
C LEU A 92 -5.75 0.84 -1.00
N PHE A 93 -5.09 1.22 0.10
CA PHE A 93 -5.51 2.31 0.96
C PHE A 93 -5.70 3.60 0.17
N ALA A 94 -4.76 3.94 -0.71
CA ALA A 94 -4.84 5.12 -1.55
C ALA A 94 -6.11 5.09 -2.43
N VAL A 95 -6.37 3.98 -3.11
CA VAL A 95 -7.59 3.79 -3.93
C VAL A 95 -8.85 3.91 -3.08
N GLY A 96 -8.92 3.24 -1.93
CA GLY A 96 -10.07 3.30 -1.03
C GLY A 96 -10.29 4.71 -0.44
N PHE A 97 -9.22 5.43 -0.11
CA PHE A 97 -9.30 6.80 0.39
C PHE A 97 -9.84 7.75 -0.67
N MET A 98 -9.33 7.65 -1.91
CA MET A 98 -9.78 8.48 -3.02
C MET A 98 -11.25 8.22 -3.38
N SER A 99 -11.75 6.98 -3.21
CA SER A 99 -13.17 6.69 -3.47
C SER A 99 -14.18 7.41 -2.56
N LEU A 100 -13.72 7.99 -1.44
CA LEU A 100 -14.60 8.69 -0.51
C LEU A 100 -15.05 10.06 -1.02
N ASP A 101 -14.32 10.64 -1.98
CA ASP A 101 -14.69 11.90 -2.60
C ASP A 101 -15.16 11.65 -4.04
N PRO A 102 -16.44 11.92 -4.35
CA PRO A 102 -17.04 11.61 -5.66
C PRO A 102 -16.42 12.40 -6.81
N LYS A 103 -15.60 13.43 -6.54
CA LYS A 103 -14.90 14.16 -7.61
C LYS A 103 -13.83 13.30 -8.32
N TYR A 104 -13.30 12.26 -7.66
CA TYR A 104 -12.23 11.44 -8.21
C TYR A 104 -12.77 10.27 -9.03
N ASP A 105 -12.29 10.12 -10.27
CA ASP A 105 -12.45 8.89 -11.03
C ASP A 105 -11.50 7.80 -10.48
N THR A 106 -11.94 7.17 -9.40
CA THR A 106 -11.14 6.17 -8.68
C THR A 106 -10.89 4.92 -9.55
N ALA A 107 -11.78 4.61 -10.49
CA ALA A 107 -11.57 3.52 -11.43
C ALA A 107 -10.38 3.83 -12.36
N ALA A 108 -10.36 5.02 -12.97
CA ALA A 108 -9.26 5.46 -13.82
C ALA A 108 -7.93 5.60 -13.06
N LEU A 109 -7.96 6.11 -11.83
CA LEU A 109 -6.79 6.18 -10.94
C LEU A 109 -6.20 4.79 -10.67
N ARG A 110 -7.06 3.82 -10.32
CA ARG A 110 -6.64 2.43 -10.11
C ARG A 110 -6.05 1.79 -11.37
N GLU A 111 -6.66 1.96 -12.54
CA GLU A 111 -6.09 1.44 -13.79
C GLU A 111 -4.74 2.07 -14.13
N SER A 112 -4.60 3.37 -13.88
CA SER A 112 -3.35 4.09 -14.07
C SER A 112 -2.23 3.54 -13.18
N LEU A 113 -2.56 3.26 -11.90
CA LEU A 113 -1.63 2.65 -10.96
C LEU A 113 -1.22 1.25 -11.38
N ILE A 114 -2.18 0.42 -11.82
CA ILE A 114 -1.91 -0.92 -12.37
C ILE A 114 -0.94 -0.84 -13.56
N LYS A 115 -1.20 0.05 -14.52
CA LYS A 115 -0.32 0.25 -15.69
C LYS A 115 1.10 0.62 -15.26
N LEU A 116 1.25 1.51 -14.28
CA LEU A 116 2.56 1.91 -13.76
C LEU A 116 3.30 0.72 -13.13
N ARG A 117 2.65 0.01 -12.21
CA ARG A 117 3.27 -1.12 -11.49
C ARG A 117 3.66 -2.24 -12.47
N GLU A 118 2.80 -2.58 -13.41
CA GLU A 118 3.08 -3.60 -14.43
C GLU A 118 4.26 -3.19 -15.32
N LYS A 119 4.32 -1.93 -15.76
CA LYS A 119 5.42 -1.40 -16.57
C LYS A 119 6.77 -1.46 -15.85
N ARG A 120 6.76 -1.27 -14.53
CA ARG A 120 7.97 -1.21 -13.69
C ARG A 120 8.33 -2.54 -13.02
N LYS A 121 7.53 -3.61 -13.19
CA LYS A 121 7.69 -4.86 -12.43
C LYS A 121 9.10 -5.47 -12.43
N ALA A 122 9.87 -5.27 -13.50
CA ALA A 122 11.22 -5.80 -13.62
C ALA A 122 12.26 -4.91 -12.92
N GLN A 123 12.04 -3.59 -12.93
CA GLN A 123 12.91 -2.59 -12.31
C GLN A 123 12.60 -2.37 -10.83
N ASP A 124 11.34 -2.61 -10.44
CA ASP A 124 10.78 -2.34 -9.13
C ASP A 124 9.78 -3.44 -8.72
N PRO A 125 10.26 -4.66 -8.45
CA PRO A 125 9.41 -5.77 -8.06
C PRO A 125 8.75 -5.56 -6.70
N THR A 126 9.35 -4.74 -5.83
CA THR A 126 8.85 -4.42 -4.49
C THR A 126 7.51 -3.70 -4.53
N HIS A 127 7.27 -2.85 -5.53
CA HIS A 127 6.00 -2.15 -5.69
C HIS A 127 5.01 -2.87 -6.63
N ASN A 128 5.29 -4.11 -7.05
CA ASN A 128 4.42 -4.81 -7.99
C ASN A 128 3.15 -5.38 -7.32
N SER A 129 2.27 -4.49 -6.87
CA SER A 129 1.00 -4.77 -6.19
C SER A 129 -0.15 -5.13 -7.15
N VAL A 130 0.15 -5.34 -8.45
CA VAL A 130 -0.85 -5.47 -9.53
C VAL A 130 -1.92 -6.52 -9.20
N CYS A 131 -1.54 -7.67 -8.64
CA CYS A 131 -2.49 -8.72 -8.28
C CYS A 131 -3.57 -8.23 -7.30
N TRP A 132 -3.18 -7.51 -6.25
CA TRP A 132 -4.10 -6.96 -5.25
C TRP A 132 -4.97 -5.85 -5.83
N LEU A 133 -4.40 -4.97 -6.65
CA LEU A 133 -5.15 -3.92 -7.33
C LEU A 133 -6.19 -4.51 -8.29
N GLN A 134 -5.87 -5.58 -9.01
CA GLN A 134 -6.84 -6.30 -9.85
C GLN A 134 -7.94 -6.95 -9.01
N TYR A 135 -7.59 -7.62 -7.90
CA TYR A 135 -8.59 -8.20 -7.00
C TYR A 135 -9.55 -7.12 -6.44
N SER A 136 -9.05 -5.92 -6.14
CA SER A 136 -9.88 -4.82 -5.62
C SER A 136 -10.98 -4.37 -6.58
N LYS A 137 -10.88 -4.69 -7.90
CA LYS A 137 -11.88 -4.30 -8.90
C LYS A 137 -13.27 -4.88 -8.64
N SER A 138 -13.34 -6.02 -7.98
CA SER A 138 -14.60 -6.69 -7.63
C SER A 138 -15.11 -6.34 -6.24
N GLN A 139 -14.42 -5.47 -5.50
CA GLN A 139 -14.73 -5.16 -4.11
C GLN A 139 -15.50 -3.84 -4.03
N PRO A 140 -16.57 -3.77 -3.21
CA PRO A 140 -17.27 -2.51 -2.98
C PRO A 140 -16.34 -1.53 -2.26
N PHE A 141 -16.32 -0.27 -2.67
CA PHE A 141 -15.51 0.76 -2.02
C PHE A 141 -15.96 1.05 -0.57
N PRO A 142 -15.05 1.49 0.31
CA PRO A 142 -15.41 1.91 1.66
C PRO A 142 -16.38 3.10 1.62
N GLN A 143 -17.29 3.17 2.60
CA GLN A 143 -18.35 4.20 2.62
C GLN A 143 -17.98 5.43 3.48
N LYS A 144 -16.95 5.30 4.32
CA LYS A 144 -16.46 6.38 5.20
C LYS A 144 -14.98 6.19 5.54
N GLY A 145 -14.34 7.27 5.96
CA GLY A 145 -12.90 7.31 6.29
C GLY A 145 -12.44 6.24 7.27
N SER A 146 -13.24 5.94 8.29
CA SER A 146 -12.90 4.91 9.30
C SER A 146 -12.75 3.50 8.73
N ASP A 147 -13.33 3.24 7.55
CA ASP A 147 -13.42 1.90 6.98
C ASP A 147 -12.29 1.62 5.98
N VAL A 148 -11.53 2.65 5.56
CA VAL A 148 -10.48 2.51 4.53
C VAL A 148 -9.40 1.54 4.98
N TYR A 149 -8.96 1.62 6.25
CA TYR A 149 -7.97 0.71 6.82
C TYR A 149 -8.41 -0.75 6.71
N SER A 150 -9.60 -1.05 7.24
CA SER A 150 -10.11 -2.42 7.28
C SER A 150 -10.43 -2.93 5.88
N TRP A 151 -10.92 -2.08 4.99
CA TRP A 151 -11.14 -2.39 3.58
C TRP A 151 -9.84 -2.82 2.88
N ALA A 152 -8.79 -1.99 2.96
CA ALA A 152 -7.50 -2.27 2.32
C ALA A 152 -6.86 -3.55 2.89
N ASN A 153 -6.86 -3.69 4.21
CA ASN A 153 -6.27 -4.86 4.86
C ASN A 153 -7.04 -6.16 4.55
N ASN A 154 -8.38 -6.11 4.50
CA ASN A 154 -9.20 -7.26 4.13
C ASN A 154 -8.91 -7.74 2.71
N ILE A 155 -8.74 -6.82 1.76
CA ILE A 155 -8.37 -7.17 0.38
C ILE A 155 -6.98 -7.81 0.35
N ARG A 156 -6.00 -7.17 1.00
CA ARG A 156 -4.63 -7.67 1.08
C ARG A 156 -4.56 -9.11 1.61
N ILE A 157 -5.36 -9.43 2.62
CA ILE A 157 -5.42 -10.75 3.28
C ILE A 157 -6.19 -11.78 2.45
N LYS A 158 -7.28 -11.40 1.79
CA LYS A 158 -8.17 -12.34 1.07
C LYS A 158 -7.75 -12.63 -0.36
N ALA A 159 -6.99 -11.72 -0.98
CA ALA A 159 -6.51 -11.94 -2.34
C ALA A 159 -5.53 -13.11 -2.38
N ALA A 160 -5.70 -14.03 -3.33
CA ALA A 160 -4.81 -15.17 -3.56
C ALA A 160 -3.54 -14.73 -4.32
N CYS A 161 -2.85 -13.72 -3.82
CA CYS A 161 -1.66 -13.11 -4.44
C CYS A 161 -0.38 -13.65 -3.79
N GLU A 162 0.65 -13.85 -4.61
CA GLU A 162 1.93 -14.40 -4.16
C GLU A 162 2.83 -13.32 -3.55
N LEU A 163 3.40 -13.62 -2.37
CA LEU A 163 4.51 -12.88 -1.79
C LEU A 163 5.81 -13.55 -2.23
N LYS A 164 6.37 -13.07 -3.34
CA LYS A 164 7.63 -13.57 -3.91
C LYS A 164 8.82 -13.11 -3.10
#